data_AF-A0A8K0SQQ0-F1
#
_entry.id   AF-A0A8K0SQQ0-F1
#
_cell.length_a   1.000
_cell.length_b   1.000
_cell.length_c   1.000
_cell.angle_alpha   90.00
_cell.angle_beta   90.00
_cell.angle_gamma   90.00
#
_symmetry.space_group_name_H-M   'P 1'
#
loop_
_entity.id
_entity.type
_entity.pdbx_description
1 polymer ?
#
loop_
_entity_poly.entity_id
_entity_poly.type
_entity_poly.pdbx_seq_one_letter_code
_entity_poly.pdbx_strand_id
1 'polypeptide(L)'
;MAPHRRPGPLAFPTSPTTPDTVHASLLSNGYGCAVAYAVAAVLINHIRRVLIPWIGHFLWRETLEGMKTARSSPHYYLQRSLNYEWQAIVFYLVIPQYCLTNGQRALENKLRLGTSAQGKMMDVCRVAYLVLALMTFETVYAETCCVAAQGYAYARILIWGSEAEAAFLEQLARERWDMLLVQAALVLCWLGTRALPTLKSVLEAAVRGHVEWAAMLGCLCYGTAYLVRYSNKYFILLEMRGMLLTFAWMWIGVGCVVFVRIRDWIYGSTIVPGEDGKKKR
;
A
#
# COMPACT_ATOMS: atom_id res chain seq x y z
N MET A 1 26.15 -27.57 16.64
CA MET A 1 24.81 -27.03 16.92
C MET A 1 24.87 -25.51 16.88
N ALA A 2 24.41 -24.90 15.80
CA ALA A 2 24.35 -23.44 15.68
C ALA A 2 23.04 -22.93 16.32
N PRO A 3 23.06 -21.84 17.11
CA PRO A 3 21.87 -21.36 17.77
C PRO A 3 20.91 -20.68 16.79
N HIS A 4 19.64 -21.10 16.86
CA HIS A 4 18.51 -20.48 16.16
C HIS A 4 18.39 -19.00 16.58
N ARG A 5 18.76 -18.07 15.69
CA ARG A 5 18.39 -16.65 15.83
C ARG A 5 16.89 -16.52 15.59
N ARG A 6 16.15 -16.15 16.64
CA ARG A 6 14.76 -15.69 16.50
C ARG A 6 14.73 -14.43 15.63
N PRO A 7 13.73 -14.27 14.74
CA PRO A 7 13.51 -13.01 14.04
C PRO A 7 13.14 -11.94 15.07
N GLY A 8 14.00 -10.92 15.21
CA GLY A 8 13.72 -9.77 16.06
C GLY A 8 12.57 -8.92 15.49
N PRO A 9 11.86 -8.14 16.33
CA PRO A 9 10.86 -7.20 15.87
C PRO A 9 11.49 -6.17 14.94
N LEU A 10 10.72 -5.72 13.93
CA LEU A 10 11.07 -4.66 13.00
C LEU A 10 11.55 -3.42 13.77
N ALA A 11 12.86 -3.26 13.90
CA ALA A 11 13.47 -2.02 14.34
C ALA A 11 13.26 -0.99 13.23
N PHE A 12 12.41 0.01 13.51
CA PHE A 12 12.36 1.22 12.70
C PHE A 12 13.72 1.92 12.75
N PRO A 13 14.17 2.56 11.66
CA PRO A 13 15.44 3.26 11.64
C PRO A 13 15.42 4.41 12.65
N THR A 14 16.17 4.22 13.75
CA THR A 14 16.51 5.25 14.73
C THR A 14 17.83 5.88 14.33
N SER A 15 17.82 6.87 13.42
CA SER A 15 18.82 7.95 13.37
C SER A 15 18.47 8.96 12.26
N PRO A 16 18.48 10.29 12.53
CA PRO A 16 18.26 11.32 11.52
C PRO A 16 19.51 11.66 10.66
N THR A 17 20.58 10.84 10.65
CA THR A 17 21.84 11.19 9.98
C THR A 17 22.33 10.24 8.89
N THR A 18 21.62 9.15 8.59
CA THR A 18 21.90 8.35 7.38
C THR A 18 20.77 8.58 6.39
N PRO A 19 21.02 9.19 5.20
CA PRO A 19 19.99 9.29 4.18
C PRO A 19 19.47 7.89 3.88
N ASP A 20 18.15 7.73 3.81
CA ASP A 20 17.51 6.48 3.42
C ASP A 20 18.21 5.96 2.16
N THR A 21 19.00 4.90 2.31
CA THR A 21 19.97 4.47 1.30
C THR A 21 19.29 4.06 -0.01
N VAL A 22 18.03 3.63 0.07
CA VAL A 22 17.15 3.39 -1.08
C VAL A 22 16.74 4.69 -1.77
N HIS A 23 16.36 5.73 -1.02
CA HIS A 23 16.02 7.05 -1.56
C HIS A 23 17.22 7.69 -2.26
N ALA A 24 18.39 7.63 -1.61
CA ALA A 24 19.66 8.07 -2.22
C ALA A 24 19.97 7.28 -3.50
N SER A 25 19.73 5.96 -3.50
CA SER A 25 19.91 5.12 -4.68
C SER A 25 18.95 5.48 -5.82
N LEU A 26 17.68 5.78 -5.53
CA LEU A 26 16.68 6.19 -6.53
C LEU A 26 17.02 7.53 -7.18
N LEU A 27 17.62 8.46 -6.42
CA LEU A 27 17.99 9.80 -6.90
C LEU A 27 19.42 9.90 -7.43
N SER A 28 20.24 8.86 -7.29
CA SER A 28 21.67 8.88 -7.66
C SER A 28 21.95 9.28 -9.11
N ASN A 29 21.04 9.01 -10.04
CA ASN A 29 21.16 9.38 -11.46
C ASN A 29 20.43 10.70 -11.79
N GLY A 30 20.03 11.47 -10.78
CA GLY A 30 19.31 12.74 -10.90
C GLY A 30 17.78 12.59 -10.98
N TYR A 31 17.09 13.71 -10.74
CA TYR A 31 15.61 13.77 -10.66
C TYR A 31 14.91 13.35 -11.97
N GLY A 32 15.50 13.63 -13.13
CA GLY A 32 14.93 13.22 -14.42
C GLY A 32 14.84 11.70 -14.57
N CYS A 33 15.90 10.99 -14.20
CA CYS A 33 15.92 9.54 -14.18
C CYS A 33 14.95 8.98 -13.14
N ALA A 34 14.84 9.60 -11.97
CA ALA A 34 13.87 9.19 -10.94
C ALA A 34 12.41 9.31 -11.43
N VAL A 35 12.08 10.39 -12.14
CA VAL A 35 10.77 10.53 -12.83
C VAL A 35 10.58 9.40 -13.84
N ALA A 36 11.58 9.13 -14.67
CA ALA A 36 11.50 8.06 -15.66
C ALA A 36 11.28 6.67 -15.01
N TYR A 37 11.95 6.38 -13.88
CA TYR A 37 11.73 5.14 -13.14
C TYR A 37 10.30 5.05 -12.58
N ALA A 38 9.77 6.13 -12.02
CA ALA A 38 8.41 6.18 -11.52
C ALA A 38 7.38 5.95 -12.64
N VAL A 39 7.53 6.64 -13.77
CA VAL A 39 6.66 6.46 -14.95
C VAL A 39 6.74 5.04 -15.48
N ALA A 40 7.96 4.49 -15.65
CA ALA A 40 8.15 3.13 -16.10
C ALA A 40 7.49 2.11 -15.16
N ALA A 41 7.65 2.28 -13.85
CA ALA A 41 7.04 1.41 -12.86
C ALA A 41 5.50 1.46 -12.90
N VAL A 42 4.92 2.65 -13.05
CA VAL A 42 3.47 2.83 -13.18
C VAL A 42 2.94 2.17 -14.47
N LEU A 43 3.64 2.31 -15.59
CA LEU A 43 3.28 1.67 -16.86
C LEU A 43 3.37 0.15 -16.78
N ILE A 44 4.47 -0.40 -16.23
CA ILE A 44 4.63 -1.85 -16.05
C ILE A 44 3.52 -2.39 -15.14
N ASN A 45 3.23 -1.68 -14.05
CA ASN A 45 2.16 -2.09 -13.14
C ASN A 45 0.76 -1.96 -13.79
N HIS A 46 0.54 -0.99 -14.68
CA HIS A 46 -0.68 -0.93 -15.50
C HIS A 46 -0.79 -2.14 -16.44
N ILE A 47 0.28 -2.47 -17.17
CA ILE A 47 0.33 -3.66 -18.04
C ILE A 47 0.02 -4.92 -17.23
N ARG A 48 0.62 -5.06 -16.04
CA ARG A 48 0.33 -6.15 -15.11
C ARG A 48 -1.16 -6.23 -14.76
N ARG A 49 -1.81 -5.11 -14.44
CA ARG A 49 -3.24 -5.09 -14.12
C ARG A 49 -4.13 -5.55 -15.29
N VAL A 50 -3.72 -5.26 -16.53
CA VAL A 50 -4.45 -5.67 -17.73
C VAL A 50 -4.21 -7.15 -18.05
N LEU A 51 -2.96 -7.59 -18.06
CA LEU A 51 -2.59 -8.95 -18.50
C LEU A 51 -2.76 -10.00 -17.40
N ILE A 52 -2.43 -9.64 -16.16
CA ILE A 52 -2.29 -10.57 -15.04
C ILE A 52 -2.89 -9.95 -13.76
N PRO A 53 -4.19 -9.60 -13.75
CA PRO A 53 -4.83 -8.90 -12.62
C PRO A 53 -4.76 -9.68 -11.31
N TRP A 54 -4.65 -11.02 -11.38
CA TRP A 54 -4.55 -11.89 -10.22
C TRP A 54 -3.27 -11.69 -9.40
N ILE A 55 -2.18 -11.19 -9.98
CA ILE A 55 -0.96 -10.90 -9.22
C ILE A 55 -1.12 -9.56 -8.48
N GLY A 56 -1.70 -9.57 -7.28
CA GLY A 56 -1.83 -8.39 -6.39
C GLY A 56 -3.26 -8.01 -6.01
N HIS A 57 -4.29 -8.53 -6.69
CA HIS A 57 -5.71 -8.27 -6.35
C HIS A 57 -6.55 -9.55 -6.23
N PHE A 58 -5.93 -10.72 -6.04
CA PHE A 58 -6.59 -12.00 -6.30
C PHE A 58 -7.87 -12.24 -5.48
N LEU A 59 -7.85 -11.97 -4.17
CA LEU A 59 -8.98 -12.24 -3.28
C LEU A 59 -10.02 -11.10 -3.24
N TRP A 60 -9.62 -9.87 -3.63
CA TRP A 60 -10.46 -8.66 -3.53
C TRP A 60 -10.38 -7.81 -4.79
N ARG A 61 -10.81 -8.35 -5.93
CA ARG A 61 -10.78 -7.66 -7.23
C ARG A 61 -11.69 -6.42 -7.30
N GLU A 62 -12.71 -6.37 -6.45
CA GLU A 62 -13.83 -5.42 -6.52
C GLU A 62 -13.91 -4.60 -5.22
N THR A 63 -12.83 -3.95 -4.80
CA THR A 63 -12.75 -3.28 -3.48
C THR A 63 -13.82 -2.20 -3.29
N LEU A 64 -13.96 -1.30 -4.25
CA LEU A 64 -14.95 -0.23 -4.21
C LEU A 64 -16.36 -0.74 -4.37
N GLU A 65 -16.58 -1.73 -5.24
CA GLU A 65 -17.89 -2.36 -5.41
C GLU A 65 -18.30 -3.11 -4.15
N GLY A 66 -17.38 -3.85 -3.52
CA GLY A 66 -17.59 -4.48 -2.21
C GLY A 66 -17.97 -3.48 -1.13
N MET A 67 -17.28 -2.33 -1.04
CA MET A 67 -17.66 -1.26 -0.12
C MET A 67 -19.05 -0.67 -0.42
N LYS A 68 -19.42 -0.52 -1.70
CA LYS A 68 -20.76 -0.07 -2.08
C LYS A 68 -21.82 -1.10 -1.68
N THR A 69 -21.58 -2.38 -1.97
CA THR A 69 -22.49 -3.48 -1.65
C THR A 69 -22.65 -3.62 -0.14
N ALA A 70 -21.56 -3.52 0.63
CA ALA A 70 -21.61 -3.51 2.09
C ALA A 70 -22.48 -2.37 2.63
N ARG A 71 -22.52 -1.24 1.93
CA ARG A 71 -23.37 -0.11 2.28
C ARG A 71 -24.83 -0.27 1.85
N SER A 72 -25.08 -0.72 0.61
CA SER A 72 -26.44 -0.80 0.07
C SER A 72 -27.18 -2.06 0.53
N SER A 73 -26.46 -3.16 0.71
CA SER A 73 -27.01 -4.49 0.97
C SER A 73 -26.02 -5.33 1.82
N PRO A 74 -25.91 -5.04 3.13
CA PRO A 74 -24.95 -5.70 4.03
C PRO A 74 -25.04 -7.23 4.01
N HIS A 75 -26.24 -7.81 3.99
CA HIS A 75 -26.48 -9.27 3.97
C HIS A 75 -25.87 -9.94 2.75
N TYR A 76 -26.15 -9.37 1.58
CA TYR A 76 -25.62 -9.87 0.31
C TYR A 76 -24.11 -9.74 0.26
N TYR A 77 -23.55 -8.63 0.77
CA TYR A 77 -22.10 -8.49 0.89
C TYR A 77 -21.49 -9.58 1.76
N LEU A 78 -22.03 -9.82 2.97
CA LEU A 78 -21.50 -10.82 3.89
C LEU A 78 -21.53 -12.23 3.29
N GLN A 79 -22.67 -12.62 2.71
CA GLN A 79 -22.81 -13.92 2.04
C GLN A 79 -21.83 -14.09 0.88
N ARG A 80 -21.69 -13.06 0.02
CA ARG A 80 -20.72 -13.07 -1.09
C ARG A 80 -19.28 -13.10 -0.57
N SER A 81 -18.99 -12.37 0.51
CA SER A 81 -17.67 -12.27 1.14
C SER A 81 -17.26 -13.53 1.92
N LEU A 82 -18.10 -14.56 1.99
CA LEU A 82 -17.76 -15.86 2.58
C LEU A 82 -17.61 -16.95 1.53
N ASN A 83 -17.92 -16.64 0.27
CA ASN A 83 -17.89 -17.61 -0.82
C ASN A 83 -16.51 -17.62 -1.50
N TYR A 84 -15.49 -18.11 -0.80
CA TYR A 84 -14.14 -18.29 -1.35
C TYR A 84 -13.84 -19.75 -1.65
N GLU A 85 -13.05 -19.98 -2.70
CA GLU A 85 -12.40 -21.27 -2.90
C GLU A 85 -11.17 -21.37 -1.99
N TRP A 86 -11.00 -22.49 -1.28
CA TRP A 86 -9.83 -22.73 -0.42
C TRP A 86 -8.50 -22.60 -1.17
N GLN A 87 -8.48 -23.00 -2.43
CA GLN A 87 -7.33 -22.83 -3.32
C GLN A 87 -6.96 -21.35 -3.46
N ALA A 88 -7.96 -20.46 -3.50
CA ALA A 88 -7.72 -19.04 -3.64
C ALA A 88 -7.10 -18.42 -2.37
N ILE A 89 -7.51 -18.90 -1.19
CA ILE A 89 -6.93 -18.48 0.09
C ILE A 89 -5.47 -18.94 0.20
N VAL A 90 -5.18 -20.20 -0.13
CA VAL A 90 -3.80 -20.73 -0.10
C VAL A 90 -2.92 -19.98 -1.10
N PHE A 91 -3.41 -19.78 -2.32
CA PHE A 91 -2.70 -19.03 -3.34
C PHE A 91 -2.42 -17.60 -2.88
N TYR A 92 -3.40 -16.93 -2.27
CA TYR A 92 -3.27 -15.58 -1.72
C TYR A 92 -2.23 -15.46 -0.58
N LEU A 93 -2.29 -16.37 0.40
CA LEU A 93 -1.42 -16.34 1.56
C LEU A 93 0.04 -16.70 1.22
N VAL A 94 0.24 -17.66 0.31
CA VAL A 94 1.56 -18.22 0.06
C VAL A 94 2.30 -17.48 -1.04
N ILE A 95 1.67 -17.20 -2.18
CA ILE A 95 2.42 -16.81 -3.37
C ILE A 95 2.63 -15.28 -3.45
N PRO A 96 1.59 -14.44 -3.49
CA PRO A 96 1.76 -12.99 -3.53
C PRO A 96 2.48 -12.43 -2.31
N GLN A 97 2.08 -12.80 -1.09
CA GLN A 97 2.67 -12.22 0.13
C GLN A 97 4.15 -12.62 0.29
N TYR A 98 4.51 -13.87 -0.01
CA TYR A 98 5.90 -14.30 0.03
C TYR A 98 6.73 -13.68 -1.09
N CYS A 99 6.26 -13.70 -2.34
CA CYS A 99 7.00 -13.17 -3.49
C CYS A 99 7.17 -11.66 -3.40
N LEU A 100 6.13 -10.91 -3.01
CA LEU A 100 6.21 -9.46 -2.85
C LEU A 100 7.16 -9.09 -1.72
N THR A 101 7.00 -9.70 -0.54
CA THR A 101 7.80 -9.35 0.64
C THR A 101 9.27 -9.70 0.45
N ASN A 102 9.57 -10.91 -0.03
CA ASN A 102 10.96 -11.34 -0.20
C ASN A 102 11.61 -10.70 -1.43
N GLY A 103 10.86 -10.51 -2.52
CA GLY A 103 11.35 -9.79 -3.71
C GLY A 103 11.70 -8.35 -3.37
N GLN A 104 10.81 -7.65 -2.64
CA GLN A 104 11.05 -6.27 -2.22
C GLN A 104 12.25 -6.18 -1.28
N ARG A 105 12.39 -7.07 -0.29
CA ARG A 105 13.56 -7.12 0.60
C ARG A 105 14.86 -7.42 -0.15
N ALA A 106 14.83 -8.34 -1.12
CA ALA A 106 16.00 -8.68 -1.90
C ALA A 106 16.47 -7.49 -2.76
N LEU A 107 15.53 -6.79 -3.40
CA LEU A 107 15.84 -5.59 -4.17
C LEU A 107 16.27 -4.42 -3.28
N GLU A 108 15.62 -4.23 -2.13
CA GLU A 108 16.03 -3.26 -1.14
C GLU A 108 17.48 -3.49 -0.69
N ASN A 109 17.83 -4.72 -0.30
CA ASN A 109 19.19 -5.06 0.08
C ASN A 109 20.19 -4.78 -1.05
N LYS A 110 19.84 -5.10 -2.31
CA LYS A 110 20.68 -4.78 -3.47
C LYS A 110 20.83 -3.26 -3.67
N LEU A 111 19.77 -2.49 -3.53
CA LEU A 111 19.79 -1.03 -3.67
C LEU A 111 20.60 -0.36 -2.56
N ARG A 112 20.53 -0.90 -1.33
CA ARG A 112 21.30 -0.43 -0.17
C ARG A 112 22.79 -0.74 -0.29
N LEU A 113 23.14 -1.92 -0.80
CA LEU A 113 24.53 -2.36 -0.93
C LEU A 113 25.29 -1.68 -2.08
N GLY A 114 24.60 -0.99 -2.99
CA GLY A 114 25.23 -0.20 -4.05
C GLY A 114 26.26 -1.01 -4.85
N THR A 115 25.98 -2.29 -5.13
CA THR A 115 26.95 -3.17 -5.78
C THR A 115 27.37 -2.60 -7.14
N SER A 116 28.68 -2.60 -7.42
CA SER A 116 29.41 -2.14 -8.62
C SER A 116 28.91 -2.68 -9.99
N ALA A 117 27.82 -3.45 -10.02
CA ALA A 117 27.19 -3.92 -11.25
C ALA A 117 26.68 -2.74 -12.08
N GLN A 118 27.40 -2.46 -13.17
CA GLN A 118 27.14 -1.52 -14.26
C GLN A 118 25.70 -0.94 -14.33
N GLY A 119 25.63 0.39 -14.46
CA GLY A 119 24.43 1.23 -14.25
C GLY A 119 23.08 0.69 -14.76
N LYS A 120 23.04 0.00 -15.90
CA LYS A 120 21.79 -0.56 -16.48
C LYS A 120 21.09 -1.58 -15.56
N MET A 121 21.83 -2.48 -14.91
CA MET A 121 21.21 -3.49 -14.02
C MET A 121 20.62 -2.84 -12.77
N MET A 122 21.27 -1.78 -12.27
CA MET A 122 20.77 -1.01 -11.13
C MET A 122 19.51 -0.23 -11.48
N ASP A 123 19.40 0.30 -12.70
CA ASP A 123 18.19 0.95 -13.19
C ASP A 123 17.01 -0.02 -13.25
N VAL A 124 17.23 -1.24 -13.75
CA VAL A 124 16.22 -2.31 -13.71
C VAL A 124 15.82 -2.63 -12.27
N CYS A 125 16.78 -2.73 -11.34
CA CYS A 125 16.47 -2.96 -9.93
C CYS A 125 15.62 -1.84 -9.30
N ARG A 126 15.89 -0.58 -9.64
CA ARG A 126 15.11 0.59 -9.16
C ARG A 126 13.67 0.52 -9.66
N VAL A 127 13.49 0.28 -10.96
CA VAL A 127 12.16 0.15 -11.56
C VAL A 127 11.43 -1.06 -10.97
N ALA A 128 12.08 -2.21 -10.87
CA ALA A 128 11.50 -3.42 -10.29
C ALA A 128 11.08 -3.21 -8.82
N TYR A 129 11.90 -2.50 -8.03
CA TYR A 129 11.57 -2.15 -6.65
C TYR A 129 10.31 -1.28 -6.58
N LEU A 130 10.22 -0.24 -7.44
CA LEU A 130 9.05 0.63 -7.50
C LEU A 130 7.79 -0.13 -7.95
N VAL A 131 7.91 -1.05 -8.91
CA VAL A 131 6.79 -1.91 -9.33
C VAL A 131 6.30 -2.76 -8.15
N LEU A 132 7.21 -3.43 -7.43
CA LEU A 132 6.83 -4.21 -6.24
C LEU A 132 6.23 -3.33 -5.14
N ALA A 133 6.74 -2.12 -4.94
CA ALA A 133 6.18 -1.17 -3.98
C ALA A 133 4.74 -0.76 -4.35
N LEU A 134 4.48 -0.48 -5.63
CA LEU A 134 3.12 -0.19 -6.13
C LEU A 134 2.18 -1.39 -5.93
N MET A 135 2.64 -2.60 -6.24
CA MET A 135 1.85 -3.83 -6.03
C MET A 135 1.55 -4.09 -4.55
N THR A 136 2.53 -3.86 -3.67
CA THR A 136 2.33 -3.95 -2.21
C THR A 136 1.32 -2.92 -1.74
N PHE A 137 1.42 -1.67 -2.22
CA PHE A 137 0.45 -0.63 -1.89
C PHE A 137 -0.97 -1.00 -2.32
N GLU A 138 -1.14 -1.49 -3.55
CA GLU A 138 -2.43 -1.96 -4.07
C GLU A 138 -3.03 -3.07 -3.21
N THR A 139 -2.20 -4.05 -2.85
CA THR A 139 -2.62 -5.17 -2.01
C THR A 139 -3.11 -4.67 -0.66
N VAL A 140 -2.31 -3.82 0.01
CA VAL A 140 -2.67 -3.24 1.32
C VAL A 140 -3.92 -2.38 1.22
N TYR A 141 -4.06 -1.58 0.16
CA TYR A 141 -5.25 -0.77 -0.10
C TYR A 141 -6.49 -1.65 -0.25
N ALA A 142 -6.38 -2.74 -1.01
CA ALA A 142 -7.48 -3.67 -1.23
C ALA A 142 -7.89 -4.40 0.05
N GLU A 143 -6.93 -4.90 0.83
CA GLU A 143 -7.16 -5.48 2.15
C GLU A 143 -7.88 -4.47 3.06
N THR A 144 -7.38 -3.22 3.11
CA THR A 144 -7.96 -2.15 3.93
C THR A 144 -9.42 -1.88 3.57
N CYS A 145 -9.72 -1.78 2.26
CA CYS A 145 -11.08 -1.58 1.78
C CYS A 145 -11.99 -2.77 2.15
N CYS A 146 -11.48 -3.99 2.06
CA CYS A 146 -12.26 -5.18 2.40
C CYS A 146 -12.54 -5.24 3.91
N VAL A 147 -11.53 -5.04 4.77
CA VAL A 147 -11.70 -5.01 6.22
C VAL A 147 -12.67 -3.90 6.62
N ALA A 148 -12.57 -2.71 6.00
CA ALA A 148 -13.51 -1.62 6.23
C ALA A 148 -14.94 -1.97 5.81
N ALA A 149 -15.13 -2.59 4.64
CA ALA A 149 -16.44 -3.04 4.17
C ALA A 149 -17.05 -4.11 5.08
N GLN A 150 -16.25 -5.07 5.54
CA GLN A 150 -16.67 -6.11 6.49
C GLN A 150 -17.07 -5.51 7.83
N GLY A 151 -16.20 -4.67 8.41
CA GLY A 151 -16.48 -3.98 9.66
C GLY A 151 -17.75 -3.13 9.57
N TYR A 152 -17.95 -2.42 8.47
CA TYR A 152 -19.18 -1.66 8.22
C TYR A 152 -20.41 -2.56 8.14
N ALA A 153 -20.36 -3.65 7.37
CA ALA A 153 -21.50 -4.57 7.20
C ALA A 153 -21.91 -5.21 8.54
N TYR A 154 -20.94 -5.73 9.31
CA TYR A 154 -21.21 -6.29 10.63
C TYR A 154 -21.75 -5.23 11.60
N ALA A 155 -21.12 -4.05 11.67
CA ALA A 155 -21.59 -2.98 12.55
C ALA A 155 -23.00 -2.52 12.17
N ARG A 156 -23.32 -2.45 10.87
CA ARG A 156 -24.63 -2.04 10.38
C ARG A 156 -25.74 -2.97 10.86
N ILE A 157 -25.49 -4.27 10.85
CA ILE A 157 -26.46 -5.29 11.26
C ILE A 157 -26.52 -5.40 12.78
N LEU A 158 -25.37 -5.43 13.47
CA LEU A 158 -25.34 -5.65 14.92
C LEU A 158 -25.88 -4.45 15.72
N ILE A 159 -25.64 -3.22 15.25
CA ILE A 159 -26.02 -2.01 16.00
C ILE A 159 -27.39 -1.49 15.56
N TRP A 160 -27.70 -1.57 14.26
CA TRP A 160 -28.87 -0.93 13.67
C TRP A 160 -29.75 -1.91 12.86
N GLY A 161 -29.49 -3.21 12.97
CA GLY A 161 -30.24 -4.20 12.21
C GLY A 161 -31.56 -4.59 12.87
N SER A 162 -32.46 -5.16 12.07
CA SER A 162 -33.71 -5.73 12.56
C SER A 162 -33.52 -7.15 13.08
N GLU A 163 -34.53 -7.72 13.75
CA GLU A 163 -34.49 -9.11 14.23
C GLU A 163 -34.24 -10.11 13.09
N ALA A 164 -34.80 -9.86 11.90
CA ALA A 164 -34.56 -10.69 10.73
C ALA A 164 -33.08 -10.64 10.28
N GLU A 165 -32.43 -9.49 10.42
CA GLU A 165 -31.02 -9.32 10.09
C GLU A 165 -30.11 -10.00 11.11
N ALA A 166 -30.48 -9.98 12.39
CA ALA A 166 -29.80 -10.73 13.44
C ALA A 166 -29.93 -12.24 13.22
N ALA A 167 -31.14 -12.73 12.88
CA ALA A 167 -31.38 -14.13 12.56
C ALA A 167 -30.57 -14.58 11.33
N PHE A 168 -30.43 -13.71 10.32
CA PHE A 168 -29.56 -13.97 9.17
C PHE A 168 -28.10 -14.18 9.58
N LEU A 169 -27.54 -13.31 10.45
CA LEU A 169 -26.18 -13.49 10.95
C LEU A 169 -26.01 -14.78 11.74
N GLU A 170 -26.99 -15.14 12.56
CA GLU A 170 -26.96 -16.40 13.31
C GLU A 170 -26.99 -17.62 12.38
N GLN A 171 -27.85 -17.60 11.36
CA GLN A 171 -27.89 -18.64 10.34
C GLN A 171 -26.56 -18.74 9.60
N LEU A 172 -26.01 -17.60 9.18
CA LEU A 172 -24.73 -17.52 8.50
C LEU A 172 -23.59 -18.07 9.38
N ALA A 173 -23.63 -17.78 10.68
CA ALA A 173 -22.69 -18.30 11.66
C ALA A 173 -22.78 -19.82 11.81
N ARG A 174 -23.98 -20.40 11.75
CA ARG A 174 -24.16 -21.86 11.83
C ARG A 174 -23.74 -22.56 10.54
N GLU A 175 -24.06 -22.01 9.38
CA GLU A 175 -23.81 -22.65 8.07
C GLU A 175 -22.36 -22.54 7.59
N ARG A 176 -21.64 -21.48 7.99
CA ARG A 176 -20.33 -21.11 7.44
C ARG A 176 -19.35 -20.63 8.53
N TRP A 177 -19.37 -21.28 9.70
CA TRP A 177 -18.51 -20.91 10.84
C TRP A 177 -17.01 -20.96 10.52
N ASP A 178 -16.61 -21.90 9.66
CA ASP A 178 -15.23 -22.10 9.21
C ASP A 178 -14.73 -20.90 8.39
N MET A 179 -15.54 -20.43 7.43
CA MET A 179 -15.23 -19.27 6.60
C MET A 179 -15.22 -17.98 7.40
N LEU A 180 -16.14 -17.84 8.36
CA LEU A 180 -16.16 -16.71 9.29
C LEU A 180 -14.90 -16.67 10.16
N LEU A 181 -14.43 -17.82 10.64
CA LEU A 181 -13.20 -17.91 11.42
C LEU A 181 -11.98 -17.51 10.59
N VAL A 182 -11.90 -17.96 9.34
CA VAL A 182 -10.84 -17.52 8.42
C VAL A 182 -10.90 -16.02 8.15
N GLN A 183 -12.10 -15.48 7.90
CA GLN A 183 -12.29 -14.05 7.68
C GLN A 183 -11.86 -13.23 8.90
N ALA A 184 -12.26 -13.65 10.11
CA ALA A 184 -11.83 -13.04 11.36
C ALA A 184 -10.30 -13.11 11.53
N ALA A 185 -9.69 -14.25 11.23
CA ALA A 185 -8.23 -14.41 11.26
C ALA A 185 -7.51 -13.48 10.27
N LEU A 186 -8.06 -13.29 9.06
CA LEU A 186 -7.53 -12.35 8.07
C LEU A 186 -7.63 -10.90 8.55
N VAL A 187 -8.76 -10.51 9.15
CA VAL A 187 -8.94 -9.17 9.74
C VAL A 187 -7.93 -8.94 10.87
N LEU A 188 -7.78 -9.91 11.79
CA LEU A 188 -6.82 -9.84 12.89
C LEU A 188 -5.37 -9.77 12.38
N CYS A 189 -5.05 -10.57 11.36
CA CYS A 189 -3.74 -10.55 10.71
C CYS A 189 -3.46 -9.16 10.08
N TRP A 190 -4.43 -8.59 9.37
CA TRP A 190 -4.31 -7.25 8.80
C TRP A 190 -4.15 -6.17 9.89
N LEU A 191 -4.93 -6.25 10.97
CA LEU A 191 -4.81 -5.34 12.12
C LEU A 191 -3.40 -5.39 12.72
N GLY A 192 -2.88 -6.59 12.98
CA GLY A 192 -1.57 -6.78 13.60
C GLY A 192 -0.39 -6.43 12.69
N THR A 193 -0.49 -6.73 11.39
CA THR A 193 0.63 -6.59 10.45
C THR A 193 0.64 -5.26 9.69
N ARG A 194 -0.51 -4.61 9.53
CA ARG A 194 -0.66 -3.38 8.74
C ARG A 194 -1.18 -2.22 9.57
N ALA A 195 -2.39 -2.35 10.14
CA ALA A 195 -3.08 -1.21 10.75
C ALA A 195 -2.37 -0.65 11.98
N LEU A 196 -2.02 -1.52 12.95
CA LEU A 196 -1.35 -1.11 14.19
C LEU A 196 0.05 -0.54 13.93
N PRO A 197 0.92 -1.16 13.11
CA PRO A 197 2.20 -0.56 12.75
C PRO A 197 2.05 0.80 12.06
N THR A 198 1.15 0.93 11.08
CA THR A 198 0.92 2.21 10.39
C THR A 198 0.42 3.29 11.35
N LEU A 199 -0.54 2.97 12.21
CA LEU A 199 -1.05 3.93 13.21
C LEU A 199 0.07 4.35 14.17
N LYS A 200 0.86 3.40 14.67
CA LYS A 200 2.01 3.69 15.52
C LYS A 200 3.00 4.61 14.82
N SER A 201 3.38 4.32 13.57
CA SER A 201 4.31 5.16 12.80
C SER A 201 3.76 6.57 12.56
N VAL A 202 2.47 6.71 12.24
CA VAL A 202 1.83 8.01 12.04
C VAL A 202 1.77 8.80 13.35
N LEU A 203 1.47 8.16 14.47
CA LEU A 203 1.47 8.79 15.79
C LEU A 203 2.88 9.23 16.20
N GLU A 204 3.88 8.37 16.02
CA GLU A 204 5.29 8.70 16.28
C GLU A 204 5.76 9.87 15.40
N ALA A 205 5.38 9.89 14.13
CA ALA A 205 5.67 11.00 13.22
C ALA A 205 4.99 12.29 13.68
N ALA A 206 3.70 12.25 14.04
CA ALA A 206 2.96 13.40 14.54
C ALA A 206 3.57 13.97 15.83
N VAL A 207 3.99 13.11 16.77
CA VAL A 207 4.70 13.53 18.00
C VAL A 207 6.03 14.22 17.68
N ARG A 208 6.70 13.83 16.58
CA ARG A 208 7.92 14.49 16.08
C ARG A 208 7.63 15.75 15.24
N GLY A 209 6.38 16.19 15.16
CA GLY A 209 5.97 17.37 14.39
C GLY A 209 5.64 17.10 12.92
N HIS A 210 5.71 15.85 12.47
CA HIS A 210 5.42 15.44 11.09
C HIS A 210 3.94 15.07 10.89
N VAL A 211 3.06 16.07 10.98
CA VAL A 211 1.60 15.90 10.85
C VAL A 211 1.16 15.59 9.42
N GLU A 212 2.02 15.79 8.41
CA GLU A 212 1.74 15.55 7.00
C GLU A 212 1.34 14.10 6.71
N TRP A 213 1.90 13.12 7.42
CA TRP A 213 1.57 11.71 7.24
C TRP A 213 0.16 11.38 7.71
N ALA A 214 -0.26 11.98 8.84
CA ALA A 214 -1.61 11.85 9.35
C ALA A 214 -2.62 12.50 8.41
N ALA A 215 -2.31 13.70 7.91
CA ALA A 215 -3.13 14.39 6.92
C ALA A 215 -3.28 13.58 5.63
N MET A 216 -2.17 13.04 5.09
CA MET A 216 -2.18 12.22 3.88
C MET A 216 -3.05 10.96 4.05
N LEU A 217 -2.90 10.25 5.17
CA LEU A 217 -3.71 9.08 5.48
C LEU A 217 -5.20 9.46 5.61
N GLY A 218 -5.50 10.55 6.32
CA GLY A 218 -6.86 11.08 6.46
C GLY A 218 -7.50 11.44 5.11
N CYS A 219 -6.75 12.12 4.23
CA CYS A 219 -7.19 12.43 2.87
C CYS A 219 -7.47 11.18 2.05
N LEU A 220 -6.62 10.15 2.14
CA LEU A 220 -6.81 8.88 1.43
C LEU A 220 -8.07 8.15 1.90
N CYS A 221 -8.27 8.06 3.22
CA CYS A 221 -9.46 7.46 3.82
C CYS A 221 -10.74 8.23 3.44
N TYR A 222 -10.71 9.55 3.58
CA TYR A 222 -11.83 10.42 3.23
C TYR A 222 -12.17 10.33 1.74
N GLY A 223 -11.16 10.42 0.86
CA GLY A 223 -11.32 10.32 -0.58
C GLY A 223 -11.94 8.98 -0.99
N THR A 224 -11.47 7.88 -0.39
CA THR A 224 -12.04 6.55 -0.62
C THR A 224 -13.50 6.48 -0.18
N ALA A 225 -13.83 6.94 1.02
CA ALA A 225 -15.21 6.97 1.52
C ALA A 225 -16.13 7.87 0.68
N TYR A 226 -15.62 9.02 0.23
CA TYR A 226 -16.33 9.95 -0.64
C TYR A 226 -16.65 9.31 -2.00
N LEU A 227 -15.67 8.65 -2.62
CA LEU A 227 -15.85 7.93 -3.87
C LEU A 227 -16.90 6.83 -3.75
N VAL A 228 -16.89 6.05 -2.67
CA VAL A 228 -17.92 5.03 -2.41
C VAL A 228 -19.31 5.70 -2.29
N ARG A 229 -19.40 6.81 -1.56
CA ARG A 229 -20.68 7.53 -1.33
C ARG A 229 -21.28 8.11 -2.59
N TYR A 230 -20.48 8.65 -3.48
CA TYR A 230 -20.95 9.33 -4.69
C TYR A 230 -20.70 8.52 -5.96
N SER A 231 -20.51 7.22 -5.81
CA SER A 231 -20.09 6.38 -6.92
C SER A 231 -21.08 6.30 -8.09
N ASN A 232 -22.39 6.45 -7.84
CA ASN A 232 -23.40 6.55 -8.90
C ASN A 232 -23.22 7.82 -9.75
N LYS A 233 -22.74 8.91 -9.16
CA LYS A 233 -22.44 10.17 -9.88
C LYS A 233 -21.16 10.06 -10.71
N TYR A 234 -20.24 9.20 -10.30
CA TYR A 234 -18.93 9.00 -10.93
C TYR A 234 -18.85 7.72 -11.75
N PHE A 235 -19.98 7.18 -12.23
CA PHE A 235 -20.03 5.92 -12.96
C PHE A 235 -19.05 5.89 -14.15
N ILE A 236 -19.01 6.96 -14.96
CA ILE A 236 -18.10 7.06 -16.12
C ILE A 236 -16.62 7.10 -15.68
N LEU A 237 -16.29 7.79 -14.59
CA LEU A 237 -14.93 7.80 -14.03
C LEU A 237 -14.54 6.43 -13.46
N LEU A 238 -15.51 5.67 -12.93
CA LEU A 238 -15.28 4.31 -12.44
C LEU A 238 -15.16 3.31 -13.58
N GLU A 239 -15.83 3.52 -14.71
CA GLU A 239 -15.66 2.73 -15.93
C GLU A 239 -14.25 2.91 -16.51
N MET A 240 -13.75 4.16 -16.53
CA MET A 240 -12.38 4.50 -16.92
C MET A 240 -11.33 4.30 -15.81
N ARG A 241 -11.69 3.65 -14.70
CA ARG A 241 -10.83 3.55 -13.50
C ARG A 241 -9.43 3.05 -13.77
N GLY A 242 -9.27 2.10 -14.69
CA GLY A 242 -7.98 1.50 -15.00
C GLY A 242 -6.98 2.53 -15.55
N MET A 243 -7.45 3.41 -16.44
CA MET A 243 -6.65 4.45 -17.07
C MET A 243 -6.46 5.66 -16.15
N LEU A 244 -7.52 6.11 -15.47
CA LEU A 244 -7.48 7.22 -14.53
C LEU A 244 -6.57 6.93 -13.34
N LEU A 245 -6.61 5.71 -12.80
CA LEU A 245 -5.74 5.31 -11.71
C LEU A 245 -4.27 5.31 -12.15
N THR A 246 -3.99 4.90 -13.40
CA THR A 246 -2.64 4.96 -13.98
C THR A 246 -2.16 6.39 -14.15
N PHE A 247 -3.00 7.31 -14.64
CA PHE A 247 -2.66 8.73 -14.68
C PHE A 247 -2.47 9.33 -13.28
N ALA A 248 -3.32 8.99 -12.31
CA ALA A 248 -3.18 9.45 -10.94
C ALA A 248 -1.85 8.99 -10.32
N TRP A 249 -1.48 7.72 -10.51
CA TRP A 249 -0.19 7.20 -10.05
C TRP A 249 1.00 7.88 -10.73
N MET A 250 0.91 8.18 -12.03
CA MET A 250 1.95 8.96 -12.71
C MET A 250 2.09 10.36 -12.10
N TRP A 251 0.98 11.08 -11.90
CA TRP A 251 1.00 12.42 -11.30
C TRP A 251 1.54 12.41 -9.87
N ILE A 252 1.15 11.42 -9.06
CA ILE A 252 1.68 11.25 -7.70
C ILE A 252 3.18 10.97 -7.75
N GLY A 253 3.63 10.04 -8.61
CA GLY A 253 5.05 9.71 -8.75
C GLY A 253 5.89 10.91 -9.17
N VAL A 254 5.44 11.67 -10.18
CA VAL A 254 6.11 12.91 -10.61
C VAL A 254 6.07 13.95 -9.50
N GLY A 255 4.92 14.14 -8.85
CA GLY A 255 4.72 15.07 -7.75
C GLY A 255 5.66 14.80 -6.57
N CYS A 256 5.87 13.53 -6.20
CA CYS A 256 6.83 13.15 -5.17
C CYS A 256 8.26 13.56 -5.54
N VAL A 257 8.70 13.31 -6.78
CA VAL A 257 10.05 13.69 -7.21
C VAL A 257 10.22 15.22 -7.26
N VAL A 258 9.20 15.94 -7.74
CA VAL A 258 9.19 17.41 -7.78
C VAL A 258 9.22 17.99 -6.37
N PHE A 259 8.41 17.45 -5.45
CA PHE A 259 8.39 17.87 -4.05
C PHE A 259 9.75 17.68 -3.38
N VAL A 260 10.39 16.52 -3.59
CA VAL A 260 11.75 16.26 -3.09
C VAL A 260 12.75 17.25 -3.68
N ARG A 261 12.70 17.52 -4.99
CA ARG A 261 13.56 18.53 -5.63
C ARG A 261 13.37 19.92 -5.04
N ILE A 262 12.13 20.35 -4.81
CA ILE A 262 11.81 21.66 -4.23
C ILE A 262 12.33 21.74 -2.79
N ARG A 263 12.09 20.69 -2.00
CA ARG A 263 12.62 20.59 -0.63
C ARG A 263 14.15 20.68 -0.63
N ASP A 264 14.82 19.89 -1.46
CA ASP A 264 16.29 19.88 -1.54
C ASP A 264 16.83 21.23 -2.05
N TRP A 265 16.08 21.96 -2.88
CA TRP A 265 16.44 23.34 -3.27
C TRP A 265 16.28 24.34 -2.13
N ILE A 266 15.20 24.27 -1.35
CA ILE A 266 14.92 25.17 -0.21
C ILE A 266 15.85 24.91 0.97
N TYR A 267 16.11 23.64 1.29
CA TYR A 267 16.90 23.24 2.47
C TYR A 267 18.35 22.87 2.15
N GLY A 268 18.68 22.59 0.89
CA GLY A 268 20.07 22.37 0.45
C GLY A 268 20.82 23.67 0.21
N SER A 269 20.12 24.81 0.05
CA SER A 269 20.73 26.14 -0.06
C SER A 269 21.13 26.76 1.29
N THR A 270 20.78 26.13 2.43
CA THR A 270 21.13 26.61 3.77
C THR A 270 22.37 25.94 4.39
N ILE A 271 23.02 25.00 3.70
CA ILE A 271 24.26 24.36 4.17
C ILE A 271 25.47 24.95 3.42
N VAL A 272 26.03 26.01 4.05
CA VAL A 272 27.41 26.53 3.99
C VAL A 272 27.83 27.40 2.78
N PRO A 273 27.84 28.74 2.90
CA PRO A 273 28.90 29.57 2.33
C PRO A 273 30.09 29.55 3.31
N GLY A 274 31.05 28.66 3.09
CA GLY A 274 32.20 28.50 3.97
C GLY A 274 33.39 27.99 3.19
N GLU A 275 34.43 28.82 3.17
CA GLU A 275 35.77 28.58 2.62
C GLU A 275 35.92 28.59 1.08
N ASP A 276 35.80 29.77 0.49
CA ASP A 276 36.62 30.15 -0.67
C ASP A 276 37.29 31.51 -0.41
N GLY A 277 38.19 31.49 0.57
CA GLY A 277 38.94 32.67 1.03
C GLY A 277 40.41 32.38 1.34
N LYS A 278 40.99 31.32 0.79
CA LYS A 278 42.46 31.15 0.72
C LYS A 278 42.91 31.16 -0.73
N LYS A 279 42.80 32.34 -1.36
CA LYS A 279 43.62 32.65 -2.54
C LYS A 279 45.04 32.97 -2.06
N LYS A 280 45.95 32.10 -2.51
CA LYS A 280 47.38 32.35 -2.68
C LYS A 280 47.63 33.80 -3.14
N ARG A 281 48.40 34.56 -2.36
CA ARG A 281 49.66 35.20 -2.78
C ARG A 281 50.31 35.87 -1.58
#